data_AF-Q6A4K7-F1
#
_entry.id   AF-Q6A4K7-F1
#
_cell.length_a   1.000
_cell.length_b   1.000
_cell.length_c   1.000
_cell.angle_alpha   90.00
_cell.angle_beta   90.00
_cell.angle_gamma   90.00
#
_symmetry.space_group_name_H-M   'P 1'
#
loop_
_entity.id
_entity.type
_entity.pdbx_description
1 polymer ?
#
loop_
_entity_poly.entity_id
_entity_poly.type
_entity_poly.pdbx_seq_one_letter_code
_entity_poly.pdbx_strand_id
1 'polypeptide(L)'
;MKFTTLLTALFATGTMASVCHPYYPCCNGCDVRYVDEEGNWGIEGDWCFINESKCNGGGSCKFEALGYQCCKNCNNVVLTDNDGAWGIENHEWCGIDYSRCNGHHPQRTTTTTTRRTTTTTTPAQSRPTSDNFFENTLYSNYKFQQEVDTSIAKLSGQLQEKAKKVKYIPTAAWLAWDGAPNEVPRYLQEAGSDTVVFVLYMIPNRDCGAVSSRGGADSIDKYKGYVDKIYNTINQYPNSRIVMILEPDTLGNMVTNNNGICNQLHDVYKQSLSYRWLVKFGTPKVTVRVSLDCCPPVVWLTNYRRWLLKLLRKLLVNLVMVRFVVLLLTFSNYQSVDNEYRYQQNLNSALERNGVYGMKFLVDTSRNGRGSSGTWCNFNGAGLGARPQANPANYPLLDAFVWIKTPGESDGNADDNCRSYDSFQNAPAAGSWFHDYFVMLLQNANPSI
;
A
#
# COMPACT_ATOMS: atom_id res chain seq x y z
N MET A 1 -29.76 -10.80 80.26
CA MET A 1 -28.56 -11.67 80.40
C MET A 1 -27.88 -11.70 79.04
N LYS A 2 -26.79 -10.92 78.87
CA LYS A 2 -25.36 -11.33 78.84
C LYS A 2 -24.97 -11.83 77.42
N PHE A 3 -24.40 -10.99 76.54
CA PHE A 3 -22.98 -10.60 76.38
C PHE A 3 -21.99 -11.77 76.27
N THR A 4 -21.32 -11.89 75.10
CA THR A 4 -19.85 -12.03 74.87
C THR A 4 -19.58 -12.27 73.36
N THR A 5 -19.03 -11.35 72.56
CA THR A 5 -17.60 -11.07 72.24
C THR A 5 -16.74 -12.29 71.85
N LEU A 6 -16.16 -12.29 70.65
CA LEU A 6 -14.71 -12.08 70.48
C LEU A 6 -14.28 -11.73 69.05
N LEU A 7 -13.34 -10.78 68.99
CA LEU A 7 -12.59 -10.24 67.88
C LEU A 7 -11.16 -10.79 67.99
N THR A 8 -10.50 -11.22 66.90
CA THR A 8 -9.02 -11.21 66.66
C THR A 8 -8.75 -11.97 65.34
N ALA A 9 -8.34 -11.33 64.25
CA ALA A 9 -6.99 -10.83 63.90
C ALA A 9 -6.02 -11.91 63.37
N LEU A 10 -5.64 -11.71 62.10
CA LEU A 10 -4.42 -12.11 61.37
C LEU A 10 -3.81 -13.50 61.60
N PHE A 11 -3.73 -14.27 60.50
CA PHE A 11 -2.45 -14.80 60.04
C PHE A 11 -2.34 -14.63 58.52
N ALA A 12 -1.47 -13.71 58.11
CA ALA A 12 -0.83 -13.77 56.81
C ALA A 12 0.13 -14.96 56.84
N THR A 13 -0.14 -15.98 56.04
CA THR A 13 0.85 -16.98 55.65
C THR A 13 1.14 -16.76 54.19
N GLY A 14 2.13 -15.92 53.92
CA GLY A 14 2.86 -15.98 52.67
C GLY A 14 3.65 -17.29 52.66
N THR A 15 3.31 -18.18 51.72
CA THR A 15 4.20 -19.23 51.23
C THR A 15 4.04 -19.32 49.72
N MET A 16 5.17 -19.16 49.05
CA MET A 16 5.39 -19.00 47.61
C MET A 16 5.28 -20.33 46.84
N ALA A 17 5.01 -20.22 45.53
CA ALA A 17 5.09 -21.23 44.45
C ALA A 17 4.02 -22.34 44.48
N SER A 18 3.05 -22.38 43.55
CA SER A 18 3.24 -22.66 42.12
C SER A 18 2.09 -22.07 41.28
N VAL A 19 2.40 -21.19 40.31
CA VAL A 19 1.45 -20.51 39.42
C VAL A 19 0.99 -21.44 38.29
N CYS A 20 0.07 -22.36 38.60
CA CYS A 20 -0.55 -23.28 37.65
C CYS A 20 -2.03 -23.47 38.00
N HIS A 21 -2.87 -23.68 36.99
CA HIS A 21 -4.32 -23.84 37.19
C HIS A 21 -4.66 -25.14 37.95
N PRO A 22 -5.58 -25.13 38.92
CA PRO A 22 -5.86 -26.30 39.78
C PRO A 22 -6.42 -27.52 39.06
N TYR A 23 -7.02 -27.33 37.87
CA TYR A 23 -7.70 -28.40 37.12
C TYR A 23 -6.99 -28.81 35.82
N TYR A 24 -5.90 -28.13 35.43
CA TYR A 24 -5.20 -28.38 34.17
C TYR A 24 -3.68 -28.41 34.39
N PRO A 25 -2.93 -29.24 33.66
CA PRO A 25 -1.48 -29.31 33.78
C PRO A 25 -0.83 -27.97 33.41
N CYS A 26 0.37 -27.73 33.91
CA CYS A 26 1.13 -26.53 33.57
C CYS A 26 1.93 -26.74 32.28
N CYS A 27 1.91 -25.79 31.34
CA CYS A 27 2.70 -25.91 30.11
C CYS A 27 4.20 -25.89 30.42
N ASN A 28 4.99 -26.66 29.65
CA ASN A 28 6.44 -26.60 29.71
C ASN A 28 7.00 -25.46 28.85
N GLY A 29 6.30 -25.11 27.76
CA GLY A 29 6.56 -23.98 26.88
C GLY A 29 5.69 -22.75 27.20
N CYS A 30 5.99 -21.66 26.50
CA CYS A 30 5.37 -20.35 26.69
C CYS A 30 4.49 -19.91 25.51
N ASP A 31 4.10 -20.85 24.65
CA ASP A 31 3.33 -20.59 23.42
C ASP A 31 1.83 -20.51 23.72
N VAL A 32 1.29 -19.29 23.73
CA VAL A 32 -0.11 -19.01 24.07
C VAL A 32 -1.02 -19.32 22.89
N ARG A 33 -1.94 -20.26 23.08
CA ARG A 33 -2.95 -20.69 22.11
C ARG A 33 -4.34 -20.12 22.38
N TYR A 34 -4.62 -19.76 23.63
CA TYR A 34 -5.90 -19.22 24.07
C TYR A 34 -5.74 -18.39 25.35
N VAL A 35 -6.61 -17.39 25.53
CA VAL A 35 -6.59 -16.47 26.68
C VAL A 35 -8.01 -16.23 27.15
N ASP A 36 -8.23 -16.34 28.46
CA ASP A 36 -9.50 -16.07 29.12
C ASP A 36 -9.31 -15.31 30.46
N GLU A 37 -10.35 -15.28 31.29
CA GLU A 37 -10.34 -14.60 32.59
C GLU A 37 -9.46 -15.30 33.64
N GLU A 38 -9.10 -16.56 33.41
CA GLU A 38 -8.25 -17.35 34.32
C GLU A 38 -6.77 -17.22 33.95
N GLY A 39 -6.44 -17.04 32.66
CA GLY A 39 -5.09 -16.68 32.22
C GLY A 39 -4.73 -17.14 30.81
N ASN A 40 -3.44 -17.46 30.62
CA ASN A 40 -2.87 -17.88 29.34
C ASN A 40 -2.82 -19.40 29.23
N TRP A 41 -3.21 -19.95 28.08
CA TRP A 41 -3.33 -21.39 27.85
C TRP A 41 -2.52 -21.85 26.63
N GLY A 42 -1.92 -23.04 26.72
CA GLY A 42 -1.17 -23.71 25.65
C GLY A 42 -1.69 -25.13 25.38
N ILE A 43 -1.09 -25.81 24.39
CA ILE A 43 -1.44 -27.19 24.02
C ILE A 43 -0.14 -28.01 23.86
N GLU A 44 0.05 -28.99 24.74
CA GLU A 44 1.20 -29.92 24.73
C GLU A 44 0.68 -31.36 24.85
N GLY A 45 -0.04 -31.82 23.84
CA GLY A 45 -0.85 -33.04 23.90
C GLY A 45 -2.28 -32.73 24.34
N ASP A 46 -2.46 -32.25 25.58
CA ASP A 46 -3.72 -31.74 26.14
C ASP A 46 -3.61 -30.24 26.51
N TRP A 47 -4.75 -29.61 26.85
CA TRP A 47 -4.79 -28.23 27.34
C TRP A 47 -3.96 -28.05 28.61
N CYS A 48 -3.11 -27.04 28.63
CA CYS A 48 -2.27 -26.70 29.76
C CYS A 48 -2.30 -25.19 30.07
N PHE A 49 -2.10 -24.83 31.33
CA PHE A 49 -2.06 -23.45 31.81
C PHE A 49 -0.63 -22.92 31.83
N ILE A 50 -0.40 -21.75 31.26
CA ILE A 50 0.93 -21.16 31.09
C ILE A 50 1.30 -20.37 32.34
N ASN A 51 2.41 -20.78 32.96
CA ASN A 51 2.97 -20.08 34.11
C ASN A 51 3.79 -18.86 33.63
N GLU A 52 3.21 -17.68 33.73
CA GLU A 52 3.86 -16.42 33.33
C GLU A 52 5.17 -16.15 34.08
N SER A 53 5.29 -16.59 35.33
CA SER A 53 6.53 -16.43 36.10
C SER A 53 7.68 -17.29 35.59
N LYS A 54 7.38 -18.42 34.91
CA LYS A 54 8.38 -19.22 34.17
C LYS A 54 8.73 -18.63 32.81
N CYS A 55 7.81 -17.87 32.22
CA CYS A 55 7.97 -17.27 30.90
C CYS A 55 8.61 -15.88 30.92
N ASN A 56 8.71 -15.24 32.09
CA ASN A 56 9.34 -13.92 32.28
C ASN A 56 10.89 -13.95 32.31
N GLY A 57 11.52 -14.91 31.64
CA GLY A 57 12.97 -15.00 31.48
C GLY A 57 13.42 -14.62 30.08
N GLY A 58 13.76 -13.34 29.86
CA GLY A 58 14.74 -12.90 28.85
C GLY A 58 14.59 -13.41 27.41
N GLY A 59 13.37 -13.53 26.87
CA GLY A 59 13.11 -13.89 25.48
C GLY A 59 13.04 -12.65 24.57
N SER A 60 13.51 -12.77 23.33
CA SER A 60 13.41 -11.74 22.28
C SER A 60 12.00 -11.17 22.17
N CYS A 61 11.88 -9.89 21.79
CA CYS A 61 10.58 -9.24 21.67
C CYS A 61 9.75 -10.04 20.66
N LYS A 62 8.55 -10.50 20.99
CA LYS A 62 7.75 -11.30 20.03
C LYS A 62 7.49 -10.56 18.69
N PHE A 63 7.56 -9.23 18.73
CA PHE A 63 7.41 -8.36 17.56
C PHE A 63 8.68 -8.22 16.71
N GLU A 64 9.85 -8.63 17.21
CA GLU A 64 11.10 -8.71 16.42
C GLU A 64 10.96 -9.75 15.29
N ALA A 65 10.22 -10.83 15.52
CA ALA A 65 9.88 -11.82 14.50
C ALA A 65 8.98 -11.24 13.39
N LEU A 66 8.27 -10.15 13.68
CA LEU A 66 7.47 -9.39 12.72
C LEU A 66 8.27 -8.21 12.10
N GLY A 67 9.55 -8.05 12.47
CA GLY A 67 10.44 -6.99 12.00
C GLY A 67 10.33 -5.67 12.75
N TYR A 68 9.69 -5.64 13.92
CA TYR A 68 9.49 -4.44 14.73
C TYR A 68 10.24 -4.52 16.06
N GLN A 69 10.83 -3.40 16.49
CA GLN A 69 11.49 -3.30 17.80
C GLN A 69 10.46 -3.32 18.93
N CYS A 70 10.87 -3.63 20.16
CA CYS A 70 10.01 -3.46 21.33
C CYS A 70 9.95 -1.99 21.77
N CYS A 71 8.77 -1.53 22.22
CA CYS A 71 8.64 -0.19 22.78
C CYS A 71 9.38 -0.10 24.12
N LYS A 72 10.06 1.03 24.35
CA LYS A 72 10.67 1.35 25.65
C LYS A 72 9.63 1.84 26.65
N ASN A 73 8.56 2.48 26.16
CA ASN A 73 7.44 3.01 26.91
C ASN A 73 6.18 2.23 26.56
N CYS A 74 5.63 1.56 27.57
CA CYS A 74 4.49 0.67 27.43
C CYS A 74 3.15 1.34 27.72
N ASN A 75 3.18 2.58 28.20
CA ASN A 75 1.98 3.32 28.57
C ASN A 75 1.38 4.10 27.38
N ASN A 76 2.11 4.20 26.27
CA ASN A 76 1.67 4.89 25.07
C ASN A 76 1.15 3.89 24.03
N VAL A 77 0.08 3.19 24.39
CA VAL A 77 -0.59 2.24 23.50
C VAL A 77 -1.35 3.02 22.44
N VAL A 78 -0.85 2.93 21.22
CA VAL A 78 -1.46 3.57 20.05
C VAL A 78 -2.44 2.63 19.37
N LEU A 79 -2.22 1.31 19.46
CA LEU A 79 -3.06 0.28 18.83
C LEU A 79 -2.97 -1.06 19.59
N THR A 80 -3.99 -1.89 19.50
CA THR A 80 -3.95 -3.29 19.94
C THR A 80 -4.66 -4.17 18.92
N ASP A 81 -4.01 -5.23 18.48
CA ASP A 81 -4.53 -6.20 17.50
C ASP A 81 -4.24 -7.65 17.94
N ASN A 82 -4.35 -8.59 16.99
CA ASN A 82 -4.13 -10.02 17.25
C ASN A 82 -2.66 -10.37 17.51
N ASP A 83 -1.72 -9.51 17.10
CA ASP A 83 -0.29 -9.72 17.30
C ASP A 83 0.16 -9.10 18.64
N GLY A 84 -0.52 -8.03 19.10
CA GLY A 84 -0.49 -7.53 20.48
C GLY A 84 -0.73 -6.02 20.58
N ALA A 85 -0.24 -5.39 21.65
CA ALA A 85 -0.30 -3.94 21.79
C ALA A 85 0.89 -3.28 21.10
N TRP A 86 0.70 -2.05 20.64
CA TRP A 86 1.66 -1.35 19.79
C TRP A 86 1.78 0.12 20.18
N GLY A 87 2.99 0.66 20.05
CA GLY A 87 3.31 2.06 20.31
C GLY A 87 4.15 2.66 19.19
N ILE A 88 4.41 3.97 19.28
CA ILE A 88 5.27 4.70 18.34
C ILE A 88 6.35 5.42 19.14
N GLU A 89 7.61 5.14 18.82
CA GLU A 89 8.78 5.77 19.44
C GLU A 89 9.80 6.15 18.37
N ASN A 90 10.37 7.36 18.46
CA ASN A 90 11.31 7.89 17.46
C ASN A 90 10.78 7.84 16.01
N HIS A 91 9.46 7.98 15.84
CA HIS A 91 8.76 7.84 14.55
C HIS A 91 8.80 6.42 13.95
N GLU A 92 9.12 5.40 14.74
CA GLU A 92 9.08 4.00 14.35
C GLU A 92 8.02 3.24 15.16
N TRP A 93 7.37 2.24 14.53
CA TRP A 93 6.48 1.34 15.24
C TRP A 93 7.28 0.39 16.10
N CYS A 94 6.77 0.20 17.31
CA CYS A 94 7.31 -0.75 18.23
C CYS A 94 6.19 -1.59 18.83
N GLY A 95 6.48 -2.86 19.08
CA GLY A 95 5.57 -3.75 19.77
C GLY A 95 5.65 -3.51 21.27
N ILE A 96 4.51 -3.29 21.91
CA ILE A 96 4.40 -3.20 23.37
C ILE A 96 4.29 -4.63 23.90
N ASP A 97 5.45 -5.16 24.25
CA ASP A 97 5.54 -6.42 24.96
C ASP A 97 5.40 -6.17 26.46
N TYR A 98 4.17 -6.29 26.98
CA TYR A 98 3.88 -6.04 28.40
C TYR A 98 4.70 -6.90 29.37
N SER A 99 5.25 -8.04 28.92
CA SER A 99 6.19 -8.83 29.71
C SER A 99 7.48 -8.07 30.07
N ARG A 100 7.82 -7.04 29.29
CA ARG A 100 8.98 -6.15 29.49
C ARG A 100 8.65 -4.87 30.23
N CYS A 101 7.40 -4.68 30.66
CA CYS A 101 6.87 -3.40 31.12
C CYS A 101 6.63 -3.33 32.63
N ASN A 102 7.27 -4.21 33.42
CA ASN A 102 7.17 -4.27 34.88
C ASN A 102 5.72 -4.21 35.42
N GLY A 103 4.76 -4.82 34.71
CA GLY A 103 3.37 -4.94 35.18
C GLY A 103 2.52 -3.66 35.10
N HIS A 104 2.98 -2.59 34.42
CA HIS A 104 2.15 -1.42 34.18
C HIS A 104 1.22 -1.63 32.98
N HIS A 105 0.00 -2.11 33.26
CA HIS A 105 -1.10 -2.09 32.31
C HIS A 105 -1.87 -0.76 32.45
N PRO A 106 -2.03 0.06 31.39
CA PRO A 106 -2.93 1.21 31.50
C PRO A 106 -4.35 0.70 31.73
N GLN A 107 -4.97 1.14 32.82
CA GLN A 107 -6.38 0.89 33.08
C GLN A 107 -7.22 1.54 31.99
N ARG A 108 -8.19 0.77 31.46
CA ARG A 108 -9.18 1.20 30.49
C ARG A 108 -10.04 2.34 31.06
N THR A 109 -9.61 3.59 30.88
CA THR A 109 -10.45 4.76 31.19
C THR A 109 -11.24 5.13 29.95
N THR A 110 -12.56 5.01 30.04
CA THR A 110 -13.48 5.38 28.97
C THR A 110 -13.73 6.88 29.11
N THR A 111 -12.95 7.71 28.42
CA THR A 111 -13.12 9.18 28.50
C THR A 111 -14.02 9.66 27.37
N THR A 112 -15.30 9.87 27.69
CA THR A 112 -16.25 10.62 26.84
C THR A 112 -15.74 12.06 26.72
N THR A 113 -15.22 12.44 25.56
CA THR A 113 -14.72 13.80 25.33
C THR A 113 -15.83 14.69 24.78
N THR A 114 -16.41 15.53 25.63
CA THR A 114 -17.27 16.65 25.21
C THR A 114 -16.37 17.82 24.79
N ARG A 115 -16.37 18.17 23.50
CA ARG A 115 -15.54 19.24 22.93
C ARG A 115 -16.10 20.61 23.31
N ARG A 116 -15.41 21.35 24.18
CA ARG A 116 -15.65 22.78 24.41
C ARG A 116 -14.61 23.60 23.66
N THR A 117 -15.08 24.41 22.72
CA THR A 117 -14.24 25.28 21.87
C THR A 117 -13.78 26.49 22.66
N THR A 118 -12.47 26.72 22.72
CA THR A 118 -11.90 28.01 23.14
C THR A 118 -10.88 28.43 22.09
N THR A 119 -11.13 29.58 21.48
CA THR A 119 -10.37 30.13 20.37
C THR A 119 -9.22 30.97 20.92
N THR A 120 -7.98 30.59 20.63
CA THR A 120 -6.81 31.46 20.84
C THR A 120 -6.09 31.61 19.51
N THR A 121 -6.07 32.83 19.01
CA THR A 121 -5.49 33.25 17.74
C THR A 121 -3.97 33.46 17.89
N THR A 122 -3.19 32.64 17.19
CA THR A 122 -1.79 32.92 16.86
C THR A 122 -1.65 32.91 15.33
N PRO A 123 -0.93 33.85 14.69
CA PRO A 123 -0.90 33.95 13.23
C PRO A 123 -0.16 32.76 12.62
N ALA A 124 -0.87 31.88 11.91
CA ALA A 124 -0.29 30.78 11.18
C ALA A 124 0.21 31.24 9.82
N GLN A 125 1.48 30.95 9.50
CA GLN A 125 1.97 30.90 8.12
C GLN A 125 1.02 30.01 7.30
N SER A 126 0.65 30.49 6.11
CA SER A 126 -0.28 29.84 5.19
C SER A 126 0.20 28.43 4.79
N ARG A 127 -0.45 27.41 5.35
CA ARG A 127 -0.29 26.00 4.98
C ARG A 127 -1.08 25.72 3.68
N PRO A 128 -0.57 24.91 2.73
CA PRO A 128 -1.33 24.52 1.54
C PRO A 128 -2.64 23.83 1.93
N THR A 129 -3.72 24.13 1.21
CA THR A 129 -5.11 23.85 1.60
C THR A 129 -5.71 22.54 1.07
N SER A 130 -5.02 21.80 0.20
CA SER A 130 -5.54 20.53 -0.36
C SER A 130 -4.61 19.35 -0.12
N ASP A 131 -5.23 18.24 0.32
CA ASP A 131 -4.61 16.94 0.50
C ASP A 131 -4.47 16.16 -0.84
N ASN A 132 -5.01 16.70 -1.94
CA ASN A 132 -4.88 16.13 -3.29
C ASN A 132 -3.68 16.77 -4.03
N PHE A 133 -2.56 16.05 -4.09
CA PHE A 133 -1.34 16.55 -4.75
C PHE A 133 -1.48 16.72 -6.27
N PHE A 134 -2.53 16.17 -6.89
CA PHE A 134 -2.79 16.37 -8.32
C PHE A 134 -3.38 17.76 -8.62
N GLU A 135 -3.85 18.51 -7.62
CA GLU A 135 -4.27 19.91 -7.80
C GLU A 135 -3.09 20.85 -8.09
N ASN A 136 -1.87 20.40 -7.81
CA ASN A 136 -0.65 21.08 -8.21
C ASN A 136 -0.29 20.76 -9.67
N THR A 137 0.56 21.58 -10.28
CA THR A 137 1.17 21.25 -11.58
C THR A 137 1.87 19.90 -11.50
N LEU A 138 1.63 19.04 -12.49
CA LEU A 138 2.26 17.73 -12.58
C LEU A 138 3.54 17.81 -13.42
N TYR A 139 4.56 17.11 -12.95
CA TYR A 139 5.85 17.07 -13.63
C TYR A 139 5.79 16.23 -14.91
N SER A 140 6.22 16.81 -16.04
CA SER A 140 6.45 16.09 -17.30
C SER A 140 7.91 15.63 -17.36
N ASN A 141 8.14 14.32 -17.23
CA ASN A 141 9.48 13.78 -17.05
C ASN A 141 10.28 13.67 -18.36
N TYR A 142 11.61 13.83 -18.27
CA TYR A 142 12.52 13.79 -19.41
C TYR A 142 12.49 12.47 -20.19
N LYS A 143 12.23 11.33 -19.52
CA LYS A 143 12.32 10.00 -20.15
C LYS A 143 11.21 9.83 -21.19
N PHE A 144 9.97 10.13 -20.81
CA PHE A 144 8.85 10.12 -21.74
C PHE A 144 9.02 11.15 -22.86
N GLN A 145 9.52 12.35 -22.53
CA GLN A 145 9.81 13.36 -23.55
C GLN A 145 10.80 12.85 -24.62
N GLN A 146 11.86 12.17 -24.19
CA GLN A 146 12.87 11.59 -25.08
C GLN A 146 12.31 10.45 -25.93
N GLU A 147 11.48 9.58 -25.35
CA GLU A 147 10.80 8.51 -26.09
C GLU A 147 9.88 9.08 -27.19
N VAL A 148 9.07 10.09 -26.86
CA VAL A 148 8.21 10.78 -27.83
C VAL A 148 9.04 11.49 -28.90
N ASP A 149 10.20 12.08 -28.56
CA ASP A 149 11.12 12.68 -29.54
C ASP A 149 11.58 11.67 -30.60
N THR A 150 11.82 10.40 -30.21
CA THR A 150 12.16 9.35 -31.19
C THR A 150 11.04 9.09 -32.20
N SER A 151 9.78 9.25 -31.79
CA SER A 151 8.62 9.15 -32.68
C SER A 151 8.43 10.43 -33.49
N ILE A 152 8.61 11.62 -32.91
CA ILE A 152 8.51 12.90 -33.62
C ILE A 152 9.48 12.93 -34.81
N ALA A 153 10.70 12.42 -34.64
CA ALA A 153 11.71 12.35 -35.69
C ALA A 153 11.30 11.44 -36.88
N LYS A 154 10.40 10.48 -36.67
CA LYS A 154 9.90 9.54 -37.69
C LYS A 154 8.57 9.97 -38.31
N LEU A 155 7.88 10.93 -37.70
CA LEU A 155 6.55 11.39 -38.12
C LEU A 155 6.62 12.67 -38.94
N SER A 156 5.58 12.90 -39.76
CA SER A 156 5.38 14.14 -40.51
C SER A 156 3.93 14.62 -40.43
N GLY A 157 3.68 15.86 -40.84
CA GLY A 157 2.34 16.44 -40.92
C GLY A 157 1.58 16.45 -39.59
N GLN A 158 0.28 16.16 -39.64
CA GLN A 158 -0.61 16.23 -38.47
C GLN A 158 -0.20 15.28 -37.34
N LEU A 159 0.32 14.08 -37.65
CA LEU A 159 0.75 13.14 -36.62
C LEU A 159 1.97 13.64 -35.86
N GLN A 160 2.90 14.31 -36.54
CA GLN A 160 4.06 14.92 -35.88
C GLN A 160 3.62 16.04 -34.93
N GLU A 161 2.68 16.88 -35.35
CA GLU A 161 2.14 17.96 -34.49
C GLU A 161 1.37 17.42 -33.27
N LYS A 162 0.61 16.34 -33.45
CA LYS A 162 -0.01 15.62 -32.32
C LYS A 162 1.04 15.06 -31.37
N ALA A 163 2.09 14.41 -31.89
CA ALA A 163 3.16 13.87 -31.05
C ALA A 163 3.89 14.97 -30.25
N LYS A 164 4.17 16.14 -30.86
CA LYS A 164 4.75 17.30 -30.17
C LYS A 164 3.90 17.80 -29.00
N LYS A 165 2.58 17.77 -29.12
CA LYS A 165 1.67 18.09 -28.00
C LYS A 165 1.70 17.01 -26.90
N VAL A 166 1.76 15.73 -27.29
CA VAL A 166 1.79 14.61 -26.35
C VAL A 166 3.06 14.58 -25.52
N LYS A 167 4.20 15.00 -26.09
CA LYS A 167 5.51 15.05 -25.45
C LYS A 167 5.47 15.60 -24.01
N TYR A 168 4.69 16.66 -23.77
CA TYR A 168 4.64 17.35 -22.49
C TYR A 168 3.48 16.94 -21.59
N ILE A 169 2.70 15.91 -21.97
CA ILE A 169 1.66 15.39 -21.10
C ILE A 169 2.34 14.64 -19.93
N PRO A 170 2.01 14.96 -18.67
CA PRO A 170 2.61 14.32 -17.50
C PRO A 170 2.34 12.81 -17.46
N THR A 171 3.39 12.02 -17.31
CA THR A 171 3.34 10.56 -17.13
C THR A 171 4.08 10.15 -15.86
N ALA A 172 3.65 9.06 -15.24
CA ALA A 172 4.34 8.52 -14.07
C ALA A 172 5.73 7.97 -14.43
N ALA A 173 6.67 8.09 -13.50
CA ALA A 173 8.02 7.54 -13.62
C ALA A 173 8.10 6.18 -12.93
N TRP A 174 8.42 5.13 -13.70
CA TRP A 174 8.49 3.75 -13.21
C TRP A 174 9.84 3.44 -12.56
N LEU A 175 9.80 3.10 -11.28
CA LEU A 175 10.91 2.52 -10.54
C LEU A 175 10.78 1.01 -10.59
N ALA A 176 11.29 0.40 -11.66
CA ALA A 176 10.98 -0.99 -12.02
C ALA A 176 12.21 -1.91 -12.21
N TRP A 177 13.41 -1.44 -11.88
CA TRP A 177 14.68 -2.16 -12.06
C TRP A 177 15.72 -1.75 -11.00
N ASP A 178 16.74 -2.58 -10.76
CA ASP A 178 17.70 -2.44 -9.67
C ASP A 178 18.36 -1.06 -9.52
N GLY A 179 18.61 -0.37 -10.64
CA GLY A 179 19.24 0.94 -10.66
C GLY A 179 18.26 2.12 -10.58
N ALA A 180 16.95 1.89 -10.65
CA ALA A 180 15.93 2.95 -10.61
C ALA A 180 16.01 3.88 -9.39
N PRO A 181 16.39 3.42 -8.17
CA PRO A 181 16.61 4.31 -7.04
C PRO A 181 17.66 5.40 -7.28
N ASN A 182 18.58 5.20 -8.23
CA ASN A 182 19.57 6.22 -8.63
C ASN A 182 19.00 7.29 -9.57
N GLU A 183 17.83 7.06 -10.17
CA GLU A 183 17.17 8.03 -11.06
C GLU A 183 16.34 9.06 -10.27
N VAL A 184 15.87 8.69 -9.08
CA VAL A 184 15.02 9.53 -8.21
C VAL A 184 15.56 10.95 -7.99
N PRO A 185 16.85 11.17 -7.68
CA PRO A 185 17.39 12.52 -7.47
C PRO A 185 17.17 13.44 -8.68
N ARG A 186 17.34 12.92 -9.90
CA ARG A 186 17.20 13.70 -11.14
C ARG A 186 15.74 14.11 -11.36
N TYR A 187 14.80 13.18 -11.19
CA TYR A 187 13.37 13.49 -11.30
C TYR A 187 12.95 14.57 -10.30
N LEU A 188 13.39 14.47 -9.03
CA LEU A 188 13.04 15.45 -8.00
C LEU A 188 13.71 16.81 -8.23
N GLN A 189 14.94 16.82 -8.75
CA GLN A 189 15.65 18.06 -9.07
C GLN A 189 15.00 18.79 -10.26
N GLU A 190 14.65 18.08 -11.33
CA GLU A 190 14.03 18.67 -12.52
C GLU A 190 12.57 19.11 -12.25
N ALA A 191 11.84 18.39 -11.39
CA ALA A 191 10.46 18.72 -11.05
C ALA A 191 10.33 19.97 -10.16
N GLY A 192 11.31 20.26 -9.31
CA GLY A 192 11.22 21.35 -8.34
C GLY A 192 10.00 21.20 -7.41
N SER A 193 9.02 22.09 -7.57
CA SER A 193 7.76 22.08 -6.81
C SER A 193 6.61 21.34 -7.49
N ASP A 194 6.78 20.91 -8.74
CA ASP A 194 5.76 20.15 -9.46
C ASP A 194 5.56 18.77 -8.79
N THR A 195 4.35 18.23 -8.89
CA THR A 195 4.03 16.93 -8.34
C THR A 195 4.63 15.84 -9.21
N VAL A 196 5.50 15.03 -8.62
CA VAL A 196 6.10 13.86 -9.25
C VAL A 196 5.27 12.63 -8.92
N VAL A 197 4.90 11.85 -9.94
CA VAL A 197 4.21 10.57 -9.76
C VAL A 197 5.21 9.45 -10.02
N PHE A 198 5.54 8.68 -8.99
CA PHE A 198 6.35 7.46 -9.11
C PHE A 198 5.48 6.21 -9.08
N VAL A 199 5.88 5.20 -9.83
CA VAL A 199 5.38 3.82 -9.68
C VAL A 199 6.52 3.00 -9.12
N LEU A 200 6.41 2.57 -7.87
CA LEU A 200 7.29 1.57 -7.33
C LEU A 200 6.82 0.20 -7.82
N TYR A 201 7.65 -0.47 -8.59
CA TYR A 201 7.36 -1.78 -9.15
C TYR A 201 8.56 -2.70 -8.96
N MET A 202 8.99 -2.92 -7.72
CA MET A 202 10.24 -3.63 -7.40
C MET A 202 10.04 -4.82 -6.45
N ILE A 203 8.79 -5.22 -6.16
CA ILE A 203 8.48 -6.28 -5.20
C ILE A 203 9.24 -7.58 -5.51
N PRO A 204 9.72 -8.33 -4.50
CA PRO A 204 10.44 -9.57 -4.75
C PRO A 204 9.62 -10.56 -5.57
N ASN A 205 10.25 -11.28 -6.51
CA ASN A 205 9.57 -12.27 -7.36
C ASN A 205 8.29 -11.73 -8.03
N ARG A 206 8.37 -10.49 -8.54
CA ARG A 206 7.28 -9.78 -9.20
C ARG A 206 6.59 -10.65 -10.24
N ASP A 207 5.28 -10.51 -10.33
CA ASP A 207 4.42 -11.24 -11.26
C ASP A 207 4.51 -12.76 -11.15
N CYS A 208 4.34 -13.28 -9.94
CA CYS A 208 4.19 -14.73 -9.69
C CYS A 208 3.10 -15.41 -10.56
N GLY A 209 2.20 -14.61 -11.15
CA GLY A 209 1.13 -15.02 -12.05
C GLY A 209 1.40 -14.87 -13.55
N ALA A 210 2.45 -14.16 -13.96
CA ALA A 210 2.73 -13.87 -15.36
C ALA A 210 4.20 -14.14 -15.72
N VAL A 211 4.51 -14.07 -17.02
CA VAL A 211 5.87 -14.29 -17.55
C VAL A 211 6.51 -12.97 -17.99
N SER A 212 5.67 -12.05 -18.48
CA SER A 212 6.00 -10.86 -19.28
C SER A 212 6.69 -9.72 -18.53
N SER A 213 6.50 -9.65 -17.21
CA SER A 213 7.04 -8.58 -16.37
C SER A 213 7.81 -9.13 -15.15
N ARG A 214 8.27 -10.39 -15.24
CA ARG A 214 9.13 -11.01 -14.22
C ARG A 214 10.35 -10.14 -13.93
N GLY A 215 10.62 -9.95 -12.65
CA GLY A 215 11.69 -9.09 -12.16
C GLY A 215 11.49 -8.78 -10.69
N GLY A 216 11.92 -7.61 -10.27
CA GLY A 216 11.87 -7.22 -8.87
C GLY A 216 13.03 -7.79 -8.06
N ALA A 217 13.02 -7.50 -6.76
CA ALA A 217 14.14 -7.81 -5.89
C ALA A 217 14.37 -9.32 -5.70
N ASP A 218 15.63 -9.76 -5.63
CA ASP A 218 15.96 -11.18 -5.38
C ASP A 218 15.61 -11.64 -3.95
N SER A 219 15.37 -10.70 -3.04
CA SER A 219 14.99 -10.96 -1.65
C SER A 219 14.22 -9.80 -1.05
N ILE A 220 13.53 -10.06 0.06
CA ILE A 220 12.87 -9.01 0.83
C ILE A 220 13.87 -7.97 1.36
N ASP A 221 15.09 -8.36 1.75
CA ASP A 221 16.08 -7.40 2.27
C ASP A 221 16.61 -6.48 1.17
N LYS A 222 16.78 -7.02 -0.05
CA LYS A 222 17.11 -6.21 -1.23
C LYS A 222 15.99 -5.21 -1.52
N TYR A 223 14.72 -5.65 -1.45
CA TYR A 223 13.57 -4.77 -1.58
C TYR A 223 13.55 -3.65 -0.53
N LYS A 224 13.73 -3.99 0.75
CA LYS A 224 13.83 -3.03 1.85
C LYS A 224 14.93 -2.00 1.60
N GLY A 225 16.08 -2.45 1.08
CA GLY A 225 17.18 -1.56 0.67
C GLY A 225 16.79 -0.55 -0.42
N TYR A 226 15.99 -0.96 -1.42
CA TYR A 226 15.45 -0.04 -2.42
C TYR A 226 14.51 0.99 -1.80
N VAL A 227 13.57 0.53 -0.95
CA VAL A 227 12.64 1.40 -0.23
C VAL A 227 13.40 2.45 0.60
N ASP A 228 14.39 2.01 1.37
CA ASP A 228 15.17 2.88 2.24
C ASP A 228 16.00 3.90 1.44
N LYS A 229 16.58 3.50 0.30
CA LYS A 229 17.31 4.41 -0.58
C LYS A 229 16.39 5.47 -1.20
N ILE A 230 15.23 5.06 -1.74
CA ILE A 230 14.23 5.98 -2.30
C ILE A 230 13.77 6.97 -1.22
N TYR A 231 13.53 6.48 0.00
CA TYR A 231 13.11 7.31 1.13
C TYR A 231 14.15 8.34 1.52
N ASN A 232 15.39 7.90 1.70
CA ASN A 232 16.48 8.78 2.09
C ASN A 232 16.75 9.84 1.03
N THR A 233 16.60 9.51 -0.25
CA THR A 233 16.65 10.48 -1.34
C THR A 233 15.51 11.49 -1.22
N ILE A 234 14.26 11.04 -1.10
CA ILE A 234 13.09 11.92 -1.01
C ILE A 234 13.21 12.92 0.15
N ASN A 235 13.75 12.51 1.29
CA ASN A 235 13.95 13.40 2.44
C ASN A 235 14.93 14.56 2.18
N GLN A 236 15.78 14.45 1.16
CA GLN A 236 16.70 15.52 0.76
C GLN A 236 16.01 16.62 -0.06
N TYR A 237 14.76 16.41 -0.51
CA TYR A 237 14.00 17.33 -1.35
C TYR A 237 12.76 17.83 -0.61
N PRO A 238 12.91 18.74 0.38
CA PRO A 238 11.83 19.11 1.29
C PRO A 238 10.66 19.86 0.65
N ASN A 239 10.85 20.41 -0.54
CA ASN A 239 9.86 21.19 -1.28
C ASN A 239 9.12 20.39 -2.36
N SER A 240 9.55 19.15 -2.62
CA SER A 240 8.91 18.32 -3.63
C SER A 240 7.59 17.75 -3.11
N ARG A 241 6.64 17.61 -4.02
CA ARG A 241 5.38 16.89 -3.79
C ARG A 241 5.42 15.58 -4.55
N ILE A 242 5.20 14.48 -3.85
CA ILE A 242 5.40 13.16 -4.43
C ILE A 242 4.15 12.33 -4.24
N VAL A 243 3.69 11.75 -5.34
CA VAL A 243 2.70 10.69 -5.34
C VAL A 243 3.44 9.37 -5.59
N MET A 244 3.36 8.44 -4.65
CA MET A 244 3.99 7.12 -4.78
C MET A 244 2.92 6.06 -4.99
N ILE A 245 2.92 5.41 -6.15
CA ILE A 245 2.06 4.28 -6.47
C ILE A 245 2.80 2.98 -6.14
N LEU A 246 2.24 2.15 -5.26
CA LEU A 246 2.88 0.92 -4.80
C LEU A 246 2.42 -0.32 -5.57
N GLU A 247 3.40 -1.00 -6.16
CA GLU A 247 3.38 -2.38 -6.63
C GLU A 247 2.08 -2.78 -7.34
N PRO A 248 1.84 -2.28 -8.57
CA PRO A 248 0.84 -2.86 -9.46
C PRO A 248 0.89 -4.40 -9.50
N ASP A 249 -0.21 -5.05 -9.89
CA ASP A 249 -0.39 -6.51 -9.96
C ASP A 249 -0.28 -7.31 -8.65
N THR A 250 0.38 -6.80 -7.61
CA THR A 250 0.71 -7.58 -6.41
C THR A 250 -0.54 -8.02 -5.67
N LEU A 251 -1.37 -7.06 -5.25
CA LEU A 251 -2.53 -7.39 -4.43
C LEU A 251 -3.56 -8.23 -5.21
N GLY A 252 -3.68 -8.04 -6.52
CA GLY A 252 -4.55 -8.85 -7.38
C GLY A 252 -4.07 -10.26 -7.54
N ASN A 253 -2.78 -10.46 -7.78
CA ASN A 253 -2.20 -11.78 -7.80
C ASN A 253 -2.43 -12.51 -6.46
N MET A 254 -2.33 -11.83 -5.32
CA MET A 254 -2.65 -12.46 -4.03
C MET A 254 -4.14 -12.82 -3.86
N VAL A 255 -5.03 -12.10 -4.54
CA VAL A 255 -6.48 -12.34 -4.51
C VAL A 255 -6.87 -13.49 -5.43
N THR A 256 -6.43 -13.45 -6.69
CA THR A 256 -6.99 -14.27 -7.77
C THR A 256 -6.09 -15.43 -8.17
N ASN A 257 -4.79 -15.37 -7.86
CA ASN A 257 -3.83 -16.34 -8.34
C ASN A 257 -3.48 -17.39 -7.28
N ASN A 258 -4.21 -18.49 -7.30
CA ASN A 258 -4.05 -19.59 -6.35
C ASN A 258 -2.93 -20.58 -6.72
N ASN A 259 -1.99 -20.21 -7.59
CA ASN A 259 -0.90 -21.09 -7.97
C ASN A 259 0.08 -21.30 -6.79
N GLY A 260 0.78 -22.44 -6.76
CA GLY A 260 1.65 -22.82 -5.64
C GLY A 260 2.77 -21.81 -5.35
N ILE A 261 3.25 -21.09 -6.37
CA ILE A 261 4.33 -20.10 -6.25
C ILE A 261 3.81 -18.80 -5.61
N CYS A 262 2.69 -18.26 -6.10
CA CYS A 262 2.05 -17.07 -5.53
C CYS A 262 1.68 -17.29 -4.07
N ASN A 263 1.12 -18.45 -3.72
CA ASN A 263 0.77 -18.77 -2.34
C ASN A 263 1.97 -18.75 -1.38
N GLN A 264 3.14 -19.21 -1.83
CA GLN A 264 4.38 -19.17 -1.03
C GLN A 264 4.91 -17.74 -0.86
N LEU A 265 4.60 -16.85 -1.80
CA LEU A 265 5.04 -15.46 -1.80
C LEU A 265 4.07 -14.51 -1.08
N HIS A 266 2.87 -14.95 -0.71
CA HIS A 266 1.87 -14.11 -0.04
C HIS A 266 2.42 -13.42 1.21
N ASP A 267 3.20 -14.11 2.04
CA ASP A 267 3.76 -13.50 3.25
C ASP A 267 4.89 -12.53 2.93
N VAL A 268 5.72 -12.81 1.93
CA VAL A 268 6.74 -11.88 1.41
C VAL A 268 6.08 -10.62 0.84
N TYR A 269 4.95 -10.75 0.13
CA TYR A 269 4.22 -9.61 -0.42
C TYR A 269 3.56 -8.77 0.67
N LYS A 270 2.92 -9.40 1.67
CA LYS A 270 2.39 -8.68 2.83
C LYS A 270 3.49 -7.93 3.56
N GLN A 271 4.63 -8.56 3.81
CA GLN A 271 5.77 -7.93 4.47
C GLN A 271 6.31 -6.78 3.61
N SER A 272 6.46 -6.95 2.30
CA SER A 272 6.93 -5.90 1.37
C SER A 272 5.99 -4.69 1.34
N LEU A 273 4.68 -4.91 1.19
CA LEU A 273 3.67 -3.85 1.14
C LEU A 273 3.46 -3.14 2.48
N SER A 274 3.66 -3.85 3.59
CA SER A 274 3.59 -3.26 4.94
C SER A 274 4.93 -2.66 5.40
N TYR A 275 6.05 -3.00 4.76
CA TYR A 275 7.37 -2.54 5.15
C TYR A 275 7.49 -1.03 4.95
N ARG A 276 7.38 -0.30 6.05
CA ARG A 276 7.81 1.10 6.25
C ARG A 276 7.26 2.14 5.26
N TRP A 277 6.59 1.79 4.16
CA TRP A 277 6.00 2.73 3.21
C TRP A 277 5.05 3.72 3.89
N LEU A 278 4.30 3.21 4.85
CA LEU A 278 3.21 3.91 5.53
C LEU A 278 3.76 4.86 6.60
N VAL A 279 4.86 4.44 7.23
CA VAL A 279 5.48 5.11 8.37
C VAL A 279 6.54 6.11 7.91
N LYS A 280 7.29 5.76 6.85
CA LYS A 280 8.35 6.60 6.28
C LYS A 280 7.80 7.61 5.28
N PHE A 281 6.92 7.21 4.36
CA PHE A 281 6.41 8.13 3.33
C PHE A 281 5.05 8.73 3.65
N GLY A 282 4.45 8.41 4.79
CA GLY A 282 3.25 9.08 5.31
C GLY A 282 3.50 10.50 5.84
N THR A 283 4.26 11.31 5.12
CA THR A 283 4.65 12.67 5.55
C THR A 283 3.80 13.72 4.84
N PRO A 284 3.74 14.98 5.32
CA PRO A 284 3.04 16.06 4.60
C PRO A 284 3.57 16.34 3.18
N LYS A 285 4.70 15.74 2.79
CA LYS A 285 5.40 15.94 1.51
C LYS A 285 5.20 14.80 0.52
N VAL A 286 4.81 13.63 1.02
CA VAL A 286 4.65 12.43 0.21
C VAL A 286 3.28 11.86 0.49
N THR A 287 2.59 11.64 -0.60
CA THR A 287 1.26 11.09 -0.61
C THR A 287 1.36 9.69 -1.19
N VAL A 288 1.17 8.68 -0.34
CA VAL A 288 1.27 7.27 -0.75
C VAL A 288 -0.08 6.81 -1.31
N ARG A 289 -0.02 6.08 -2.42
CA ARG A 289 -1.16 5.53 -3.17
C ARG A 289 -0.90 4.03 -3.31
N VAL A 290 -1.78 3.20 -2.76
CA VAL A 290 -1.61 1.74 -2.83
C VAL A 290 -2.45 1.22 -3.98
N SER A 291 -1.80 0.57 -4.94
CA SER A 291 -2.53 -0.14 -5.99
C SER A 291 -3.10 -1.44 -5.44
N LEU A 292 -4.39 -1.71 -5.67
CA LEU A 292 -4.75 -3.09 -5.99
C LEU A 292 -5.13 -3.11 -7.45
N ASP A 293 -4.19 -3.59 -8.23
CA ASP A 293 -4.55 -4.23 -9.46
C ASP A 293 -5.29 -5.50 -9.09
N CYS A 294 -6.47 -5.78 -9.64
CA CYS A 294 -7.03 -7.12 -9.58
C CYS A 294 -8.05 -7.32 -10.69
N CYS A 295 -7.57 -7.50 -11.93
CA CYS A 295 -8.38 -8.05 -13.02
C CYS A 295 -9.64 -7.21 -13.36
N PRO A 296 -10.37 -7.53 -14.44
CA PRO A 296 -11.58 -6.77 -14.78
C PRO A 296 -12.57 -6.69 -13.60
N PRO A 297 -13.30 -5.56 -13.46
CA PRO A 297 -14.30 -5.31 -12.40
C PRO A 297 -15.28 -6.44 -12.07
N VAL A 298 -15.49 -7.34 -13.03
CA VAL A 298 -16.44 -8.46 -13.00
C VAL A 298 -15.95 -9.65 -12.15
N VAL A 299 -14.64 -9.91 -12.07
CA VAL A 299 -14.07 -11.05 -11.30
C VAL A 299 -13.96 -10.73 -9.80
N TRP A 300 -13.88 -9.44 -9.48
CA TRP A 300 -13.60 -8.90 -8.15
C TRP A 300 -14.76 -9.08 -7.14
N LEU A 301 -16.01 -9.04 -7.59
CA LEU A 301 -17.18 -8.89 -6.69
C LEU A 301 -17.76 -10.19 -6.12
N THR A 302 -17.49 -11.36 -6.71
CA THR A 302 -18.25 -12.58 -6.37
C THR A 302 -17.51 -13.53 -5.44
N ASN A 303 -16.23 -13.86 -5.68
CA ASN A 303 -15.58 -14.96 -4.94
C ASN A 303 -14.57 -14.54 -3.87
N TYR A 304 -13.90 -13.38 -4.01
CA TYR A 304 -12.76 -13.02 -3.13
C TYR A 304 -12.97 -11.79 -2.24
N ARG A 305 -14.15 -11.16 -2.34
CA ARG A 305 -14.51 -9.94 -1.59
C ARG A 305 -14.23 -10.05 -0.08
N ARG A 306 -14.55 -11.20 0.54
CA ARG A 306 -14.37 -11.39 1.99
C ARG A 306 -12.90 -11.48 2.40
N TRP A 307 -12.08 -12.17 1.60
CA TRP A 307 -10.65 -12.30 1.84
C TRP A 307 -9.94 -10.96 1.63
N LEU A 308 -10.27 -10.25 0.54
CA LEU A 308 -9.69 -8.95 0.26
C LEU A 308 -10.04 -7.93 1.33
N LEU A 309 -11.29 -7.88 1.80
CA LEU A 309 -11.67 -7.01 2.91
C LEU A 309 -10.92 -7.35 4.20
N LYS A 310 -10.56 -8.62 4.43
CA LYS A 310 -9.74 -9.03 5.57
C LYS A 310 -8.27 -8.62 5.40
N LEU A 311 -7.70 -8.79 4.20
CA LEU A 311 -6.35 -8.31 3.88
C LEU A 311 -6.27 -6.80 3.95
N LEU A 312 -7.21 -6.10 3.32
CA LEU A 312 -7.36 -4.66 3.36
C LEU A 312 -7.59 -4.19 4.77
N ARG A 313 -8.39 -4.84 5.62
CA ARG A 313 -8.48 -4.46 7.03
C ARG A 313 -7.15 -4.65 7.77
N LYS A 314 -6.40 -5.73 7.52
CA LYS A 314 -5.08 -5.95 8.13
C LYS A 314 -4.05 -4.91 7.67
N LEU A 315 -4.01 -4.62 6.38
CA LEU A 315 -3.15 -3.57 5.82
C LEU A 315 -3.63 -2.18 6.29
N LEU A 316 -4.94 -1.92 6.24
CA LEU A 316 -5.56 -0.60 6.45
C LEU A 316 -5.68 -0.21 7.91
N VAL A 317 -5.86 -1.15 8.85
CA VAL A 317 -5.78 -0.85 10.30
C VAL A 317 -4.38 -0.32 10.66
N ASN A 318 -3.34 -0.83 10.01
CA ASN A 318 -1.98 -0.28 10.09
C ASN A 318 -1.80 1.03 9.28
N LEU A 319 -2.75 1.39 8.40
CA LEU A 319 -2.74 2.58 7.55
C LEU A 319 -3.61 3.75 8.05
N VAL A 320 -4.60 3.55 8.94
CA VAL A 320 -5.62 4.57 9.31
C VAL A 320 -5.01 5.86 9.88
N MET A 321 -3.78 5.82 10.39
CA MET A 321 -3.09 6.97 10.96
C MET A 321 -2.26 7.77 9.94
N VAL A 322 -2.12 7.27 8.70
CA VAL A 322 -1.46 7.98 7.61
C VAL A 322 -2.53 8.66 6.76
N ARG A 323 -2.46 9.99 6.68
CA ARG A 323 -3.36 10.81 5.88
C ARG A 323 -3.34 10.34 4.43
N PHE A 324 -4.47 9.76 4.01
CA PHE A 324 -4.89 9.41 2.65
C PHE A 324 -4.21 8.20 2.01
N VAL A 325 -4.79 7.03 2.25
CA VAL A 325 -4.65 5.88 1.34
C VAL A 325 -5.69 6.02 0.24
N VAL A 326 -5.22 5.97 -1.00
CA VAL A 326 -6.06 5.83 -2.19
C VAL A 326 -5.85 4.44 -2.72
N LEU A 327 -6.96 3.81 -3.06
CA LEU A 327 -7.03 2.41 -3.42
C LEU A 327 -7.56 2.29 -4.85
N LEU A 328 -6.94 1.46 -5.67
CA LEU A 328 -7.43 0.94 -6.97
C LEU A 328 -7.37 1.81 -8.22
N LEU A 329 -6.77 1.19 -9.22
CA LEU A 329 -6.56 1.61 -10.59
C LEU A 329 -6.55 0.31 -11.39
N THR A 330 -7.28 0.20 -12.50
CA THR A 330 -6.84 -0.73 -13.54
C THR A 330 -5.58 -0.16 -14.18
N PHE A 331 -4.42 -0.66 -13.78
CA PHE A 331 -3.14 -0.26 -14.37
C PHE A 331 -2.99 -0.85 -15.75
N SER A 332 -2.37 -0.08 -16.66
CA SER A 332 -1.93 -0.58 -17.96
C SER A 332 -3.05 -1.23 -18.78
N ASN A 333 -4.30 -0.97 -18.44
CA ASN A 333 -5.46 -1.58 -19.07
C ASN A 333 -6.20 -0.54 -19.91
N TYR A 334 -7.35 -0.94 -20.44
CA TYR A 334 -8.08 -0.17 -21.45
C TYR A 334 -9.52 0.11 -21.00
N GLN A 335 -9.85 -0.13 -19.72
CA GLN A 335 -11.22 0.04 -19.20
C GLN A 335 -11.67 1.51 -19.29
N SER A 336 -12.94 1.72 -19.66
CA SER A 336 -13.51 3.06 -19.68
C SER A 336 -13.58 3.64 -18.27
N VAL A 337 -13.46 4.97 -18.16
CA VAL A 337 -13.57 5.68 -16.88
C VAL A 337 -14.87 5.34 -16.15
N ASP A 338 -15.99 5.18 -16.86
CA ASP A 338 -17.28 4.84 -16.23
C ASP A 338 -17.33 3.41 -15.66
N ASN A 339 -16.64 2.45 -16.28
CA ASN A 339 -16.52 1.10 -15.75
C ASN A 339 -15.69 1.11 -14.47
N GLU A 340 -14.54 1.80 -14.52
CA GLU A 340 -13.64 1.96 -13.38
C GLU A 340 -14.32 2.70 -12.23
N TYR A 341 -15.05 3.76 -12.51
CA TYR A 341 -15.73 4.52 -11.47
C TYR A 341 -16.82 3.71 -10.76
N ARG A 342 -17.61 2.93 -11.50
CA ARG A 342 -18.61 2.03 -10.89
C ARG A 342 -17.96 0.96 -10.01
N TYR A 343 -16.83 0.45 -10.45
CA TYR A 343 -16.02 -0.48 -9.67
C TYR A 343 -15.54 0.16 -8.36
N GLN A 344 -14.99 1.37 -8.43
CA GLN A 344 -14.51 2.13 -7.28
C GLN A 344 -15.64 2.51 -6.30
N GLN A 345 -16.83 2.84 -6.79
CA GLN A 345 -18.01 3.05 -5.95
C GLN A 345 -18.39 1.80 -5.14
N ASN A 346 -18.35 0.63 -5.78
CA ASN A 346 -18.63 -0.64 -5.12
C ASN A 346 -17.58 -0.99 -4.07
N LEU A 347 -16.30 -0.72 -4.36
CA LEU A 347 -15.23 -0.83 -3.38
C LEU A 347 -15.39 0.13 -2.23
N ASN A 348 -15.55 1.42 -2.48
CA ASN A 348 -15.67 2.40 -1.41
C ASN A 348 -16.78 1.98 -0.45
N SER A 349 -17.94 1.58 -0.99
CA SER A 349 -19.05 1.05 -0.19
C SER A 349 -18.68 -0.21 0.60
N ALA A 350 -17.85 -1.11 0.05
CA ALA A 350 -17.39 -2.29 0.75
C ALA A 350 -16.39 -1.97 1.87
N LEU A 351 -15.48 -1.01 1.64
CA LEU A 351 -14.52 -0.51 2.61
C LEU A 351 -15.21 0.21 3.78
N GLU A 352 -16.17 1.08 3.49
CA GLU A 352 -16.93 1.82 4.50
C GLU A 352 -17.71 0.88 5.43
N ARG A 353 -18.32 -0.18 4.88
CA ARG A 353 -18.96 -1.24 5.68
C ARG A 353 -18.00 -2.00 6.59
N ASN A 354 -16.69 -1.91 6.36
CA ASN A 354 -15.66 -2.57 7.15
C ASN A 354 -14.83 -1.58 7.99
N GLY A 355 -15.29 -0.34 8.14
CA GLY A 355 -14.67 0.66 9.01
C GLY A 355 -13.55 1.47 8.36
N VAL A 356 -13.39 1.40 7.04
CA VAL A 356 -12.41 2.19 6.28
C VAL A 356 -13.16 3.26 5.50
N TYR A 357 -12.93 4.53 5.84
CA TYR A 357 -13.66 5.67 5.28
C TYR A 357 -12.73 6.67 4.59
N GLY A 358 -13.31 7.51 3.73
CA GLY A 358 -12.60 8.66 3.15
C GLY A 358 -11.56 8.28 2.09
N MET A 359 -11.69 7.10 1.49
CA MET A 359 -10.81 6.67 0.41
C MET A 359 -11.07 7.52 -0.84
N LYS A 360 -9.98 7.85 -1.53
CA LYS A 360 -10.01 8.46 -2.86
C LYS A 360 -9.40 7.51 -3.88
N PHE A 361 -9.57 7.83 -5.15
CA PHE A 361 -9.31 6.92 -6.26
C PHE A 361 -8.58 7.64 -7.40
N LEU A 362 -7.84 6.89 -8.20
CA LEU A 362 -7.22 7.39 -9.43
C LEU A 362 -7.72 6.54 -10.61
N VAL A 363 -7.65 7.05 -11.83
CA VAL A 363 -7.89 6.25 -13.05
C VAL A 363 -6.75 6.44 -14.02
N ASP A 364 -6.13 5.34 -14.47
CA ASP A 364 -5.16 5.38 -15.56
C ASP A 364 -5.91 5.62 -16.86
N THR A 365 -5.59 6.73 -17.51
CA THR A 365 -6.23 7.18 -18.75
C THR A 365 -5.25 7.22 -19.93
N SER A 366 -4.07 6.62 -19.75
CA SER A 366 -3.01 6.59 -20.77
C SER A 366 -3.46 5.95 -22.08
N ARG A 367 -4.25 4.86 -22.03
CA ARG A 367 -4.59 4.05 -23.23
C ARG A 367 -6.08 3.68 -23.37
N ASN A 368 -6.97 4.26 -22.55
CA ASN A 368 -8.37 3.84 -22.49
C ASN A 368 -9.36 4.65 -23.35
N GLY A 369 -8.89 5.47 -24.30
CA GLY A 369 -9.76 6.34 -25.10
C GLY A 369 -10.81 5.61 -25.97
N ARG A 370 -10.61 4.30 -26.21
CA ARG A 370 -11.50 3.46 -27.04
C ARG A 370 -12.16 2.31 -26.29
N GLY A 371 -11.93 2.17 -24.98
CA GLY A 371 -12.42 1.04 -24.19
C GLY A 371 -11.60 -0.25 -24.41
N SER A 372 -11.99 -1.31 -23.70
CA SER A 372 -11.25 -2.58 -23.62
C SER A 372 -11.98 -3.69 -24.39
N SER A 373 -11.20 -4.60 -25.00
CA SER A 373 -11.68 -5.90 -25.51
C SER A 373 -11.52 -7.05 -24.50
N GLY A 374 -10.84 -6.79 -23.38
CA GLY A 374 -10.37 -7.83 -22.44
C GLY A 374 -8.92 -8.26 -22.66
N THR A 375 -8.31 -7.95 -23.81
CA THR A 375 -6.87 -8.17 -24.04
C THR A 375 -6.05 -7.13 -23.30
N TRP A 376 -5.07 -7.58 -22.51
CA TRP A 376 -4.20 -6.72 -21.70
C TRP A 376 -2.93 -6.32 -22.45
N CYS A 377 -2.33 -7.23 -23.22
CA CYS A 377 -1.04 -6.97 -23.84
C CYS A 377 -1.19 -6.27 -25.20
N ASN A 378 -0.64 -5.05 -25.29
CA ASN A 378 -0.54 -4.26 -26.51
C ASN A 378 -1.85 -4.24 -27.30
N PHE A 379 -2.99 -3.97 -26.67
CA PHE A 379 -4.30 -4.10 -27.32
C PHE A 379 -4.39 -3.25 -28.60
N ASN A 380 -4.67 -3.91 -29.72
CA ASN A 380 -4.84 -3.30 -31.04
C ASN A 380 -6.26 -2.71 -31.16
N GLY A 381 -6.35 -1.39 -31.14
CA GLY A 381 -7.60 -0.65 -31.01
C GLY A 381 -7.62 0.33 -29.83
N ALA A 382 -6.60 0.26 -28.97
CA ALA A 382 -6.40 1.25 -27.92
C ALA A 382 -6.20 2.67 -28.50
N GLY A 383 -6.40 3.68 -27.65
CA GLY A 383 -6.21 5.09 -27.97
C GLY A 383 -5.90 5.92 -26.74
N LEU A 384 -5.16 7.02 -26.88
CA LEU A 384 -4.89 7.91 -25.75
C LEU A 384 -6.21 8.39 -25.13
N GLY A 385 -6.38 8.23 -23.82
CA GLY A 385 -7.61 8.60 -23.11
C GLY A 385 -7.62 10.06 -22.66
N ALA A 386 -8.45 10.37 -21.66
CA ALA A 386 -8.49 11.69 -21.04
C ALA A 386 -7.09 12.12 -20.58
N ARG A 387 -6.81 13.43 -20.62
CA ARG A 387 -5.52 13.96 -20.13
C ARG A 387 -5.50 13.94 -18.60
N PRO A 388 -4.31 13.86 -17.96
CA PRO A 388 -4.21 13.97 -16.52
C PRO A 388 -4.92 15.22 -15.99
N GLN A 389 -5.80 15.05 -15.02
CA GLN A 389 -6.67 16.10 -14.51
C GLN A 389 -7.09 15.78 -13.07
N ALA A 390 -6.89 16.71 -12.15
CA ALA A 390 -7.39 16.58 -10.78
C ALA A 390 -8.89 16.85 -10.67
N ASN A 391 -9.52 16.20 -9.69
CA ASN A 391 -10.92 16.37 -9.30
C ASN A 391 -11.89 16.42 -10.49
N PRO A 392 -11.91 15.40 -11.37
CA PRO A 392 -12.78 15.41 -12.53
C PRO A 392 -14.26 15.45 -12.08
N ALA A 393 -14.98 16.49 -12.52
CA ALA A 393 -16.24 16.94 -11.90
C ALA A 393 -17.33 15.87 -11.75
N ASN A 394 -17.43 14.92 -12.68
CA ASN A 394 -18.46 13.87 -12.68
C ASN A 394 -18.13 12.68 -11.77
N TYR A 395 -16.94 12.68 -11.15
CA TYR A 395 -16.41 11.53 -10.45
C TYR A 395 -15.86 11.93 -9.06
N PRO A 396 -16.72 12.29 -8.08
CA PRO A 396 -16.31 12.83 -6.77
C PRO A 396 -15.45 11.91 -5.89
N LEU A 397 -15.39 10.61 -6.17
CA LEU A 397 -14.47 9.69 -5.51
C LEU A 397 -13.05 9.73 -6.13
N LEU A 398 -12.89 10.28 -7.33
CA LEU A 398 -11.59 10.40 -8.01
C LEU A 398 -10.82 11.64 -7.56
N ASP A 399 -9.58 11.44 -7.14
CA ASP A 399 -8.59 12.51 -6.97
C ASP A 399 -8.10 13.01 -8.34
N ALA A 400 -7.88 12.11 -9.31
CA ALA A 400 -7.41 12.49 -10.63
C ALA A 400 -7.56 11.40 -11.71
N PHE A 401 -7.63 11.85 -12.96
CA PHE A 401 -7.10 11.10 -14.11
C PHE A 401 -5.59 11.24 -14.15
N VAL A 402 -4.88 10.14 -14.42
CA VAL A 402 -3.42 10.10 -14.48
C VAL A 402 -3.00 9.24 -15.66
N TRP A 403 -1.87 9.53 -16.29
CA TRP A 403 -1.23 8.61 -17.23
C TRP A 403 -0.14 7.86 -16.51
N ILE A 404 -0.41 6.60 -16.17
CA ILE A 404 0.48 5.83 -15.31
C ILE A 404 1.32 4.87 -16.13
N LYS A 405 0.71 3.98 -16.90
CA LYS A 405 1.44 3.28 -17.96
C LYS A 405 1.94 4.32 -18.97
N THR A 406 3.22 4.26 -19.31
CA THR A 406 3.79 5.12 -20.34
C THR A 406 3.17 4.75 -21.70
N PRO A 407 2.36 5.64 -22.32
CA PRO A 407 1.70 5.30 -23.58
C PRO A 407 2.72 5.25 -24.71
N GLY A 408 2.91 4.06 -25.29
CA GLY A 408 3.90 3.81 -26.33
C GLY A 408 5.02 2.87 -25.87
N GLU A 409 5.19 2.61 -24.57
CA GLU A 409 6.02 1.48 -24.12
C GLU A 409 5.27 0.16 -24.29
N SER A 410 5.96 -0.87 -24.79
CA SER A 410 5.42 -2.23 -24.93
C SER A 410 5.03 -2.84 -23.58
N ASP A 411 3.98 -3.67 -23.58
CA ASP A 411 3.59 -4.52 -22.45
C ASP A 411 4.35 -5.86 -22.43
N GLY A 412 5.02 -6.22 -23.51
CA GLY A 412 5.70 -7.51 -23.70
C GLY A 412 5.69 -7.96 -25.16
N ASN A 413 6.59 -8.87 -25.52
CA ASN A 413 6.67 -9.46 -26.85
C ASN A 413 5.89 -10.79 -26.96
N ALA A 414 5.93 -11.46 -28.11
CA ALA A 414 5.22 -12.73 -28.29
C ALA A 414 5.68 -13.83 -27.31
N ASP A 415 6.95 -13.83 -26.89
CA ASP A 415 7.47 -14.80 -25.91
C ASP A 415 6.98 -14.50 -24.49
N ASP A 416 6.53 -13.27 -24.26
CA ASP A 416 5.89 -12.79 -23.05
C ASP A 416 4.36 -13.04 -23.03
N ASN A 417 3.86 -14.11 -23.66
CA ASN A 417 2.43 -14.43 -23.76
C ASN A 417 1.54 -13.35 -24.43
N CYS A 418 2.13 -12.38 -25.13
CA CYS A 418 1.39 -11.35 -25.89
C CYS A 418 0.99 -11.86 -27.28
N ARG A 419 0.16 -12.92 -27.31
CA ARG A 419 -0.22 -13.63 -28.54
C ARG A 419 -1.71 -13.58 -28.84
N SER A 420 -2.48 -12.77 -28.12
CA SER A 420 -3.91 -12.59 -28.43
C SER A 420 -4.06 -12.09 -29.88
N TYR A 421 -5.14 -12.51 -30.55
CA TYR A 421 -5.38 -12.15 -31.95
C TYR A 421 -5.56 -10.63 -32.16
N ASP A 422 -5.96 -9.93 -31.10
CA ASP A 422 -6.12 -8.49 -31.02
C ASP A 422 -4.97 -7.81 -30.24
N SER A 423 -3.84 -8.50 -30.03
CA SER A 423 -2.58 -7.85 -29.64
C SER A 423 -1.89 -7.24 -30.86
N PHE A 424 -1.29 -6.07 -30.67
CA PHE A 424 -0.50 -5.39 -31.68
C PHE A 424 0.83 -6.14 -31.88
N GLN A 425 1.10 -6.53 -33.13
CA GLN A 425 2.15 -7.49 -33.47
C GLN A 425 3.53 -6.84 -33.56
N ASN A 426 4.60 -7.65 -33.49
CA ASN A 426 6.00 -7.20 -33.53
C ASN A 426 6.40 -6.28 -32.37
N ALA A 427 5.77 -6.47 -31.21
CA ALA A 427 6.07 -5.72 -30.01
C ALA A 427 7.51 -6.01 -29.51
N PRO A 428 8.28 -4.98 -29.12
CA PRO A 428 9.55 -5.18 -28.45
C PRO A 428 9.33 -5.69 -27.01
N ALA A 429 10.42 -5.97 -26.30
CA ALA A 429 10.37 -6.35 -24.88
C ALA A 429 9.61 -5.32 -24.04
N ALA A 430 9.01 -5.77 -22.94
CA ALA A 430 8.26 -4.91 -22.02
C ALA A 430 9.07 -3.69 -21.58
N GLY A 431 8.42 -2.51 -21.55
CA GLY A 431 9.06 -1.23 -21.21
C GLY A 431 9.92 -0.61 -22.31
N SER A 432 10.12 -1.31 -23.44
CA SER A 432 10.79 -0.72 -24.61
C SER A 432 9.82 0.12 -25.43
N TRP A 433 10.31 1.21 -26.01
CA TRP A 433 9.50 2.08 -26.86
C TRP A 433 9.00 1.37 -28.13
N PHE A 434 7.71 1.42 -28.35
CA PHE A 434 7.00 0.79 -29.45
C PHE A 434 6.35 1.87 -30.33
N HIS A 435 7.12 2.33 -31.32
CA HIS A 435 6.73 3.44 -32.20
C HIS A 435 5.36 3.24 -32.89
N ASP A 436 5.14 2.11 -33.54
CA ASP A 436 3.92 1.87 -34.31
C ASP A 436 2.68 1.82 -33.40
N TYR A 437 2.84 1.26 -32.20
CA TYR A 437 1.81 1.27 -31.17
C TYR A 437 1.50 2.69 -30.69
N PHE A 438 2.53 3.51 -30.45
CA PHE A 438 2.35 4.93 -30.10
C PHE A 438 1.62 5.71 -31.21
N VAL A 439 1.92 5.44 -32.48
CA VAL A 439 1.21 6.07 -33.62
C VAL A 439 -0.26 5.67 -33.64
N MET A 440 -0.58 4.40 -33.41
CA MET A 440 -1.97 3.94 -33.27
C MET A 440 -2.67 4.67 -32.11
N LEU A 441 -2.03 4.78 -30.95
CA LEU A 441 -2.59 5.50 -29.80
C LEU A 441 -2.92 6.97 -30.13
N LEU A 442 -2.03 7.66 -30.87
CA LEU A 442 -2.24 9.05 -31.34
C LEU A 442 -3.41 9.19 -32.29
N GLN A 443 -3.54 8.25 -33.24
CA GLN A 443 -4.63 8.24 -34.23
C GLN A 443 -5.99 8.00 -33.53
N ASN A 444 -5.98 7.09 -32.57
CA ASN A 444 -7.19 6.68 -31.85
C ASN A 444 -7.49 7.53 -30.61
N ALA A 445 -6.73 8.59 -30.35
CA ALA A 445 -6.90 9.42 -29.16
C ALA A 445 -8.34 9.94 -29.00
N ASN A 446 -8.87 9.81 -27.78
CA ASN A 446 -10.18 10.30 -27.39
C ASN A 446 -10.15 10.79 -25.92
N PRO A 447 -10.23 12.11 -25.67
CA PRO A 447 -10.40 13.18 -26.65
C PRO A 447 -9.21 13.33 -27.61
N SER A 448 -9.46 13.85 -28.82
CA SER A 448 -8.39 14.12 -29.81
C SER A 448 -7.31 15.04 -29.23
N ILE A 449 -6.07 14.85 -29.69
CA ILE A 449 -4.87 15.64 -29.36
C ILE A 449 -4.87 17.00 -30.08
#